data_AF-A0A3M2LFV2-F1
#
_entry.id   AF-A0A3M2LFV2-F1
#
_cell.length_a   1.000
_cell.length_b   1.000
_cell.length_c   1.000
_cell.angle_alpha   90.00
_cell.angle_beta   90.00
_cell.angle_gamma   90.00
#
_symmetry.space_group_name_H-M   'P 1'
#
loop_
_entity.id
_entity.type
_entity.pdbx_description
1 polymer ?
#
loop_
_entity_poly.entity_id
_entity_poly.type
_entity_poly.pdbx_seq_one_letter_code
_entity_poly.pdbx_strand_id
1 'polypeptide(L)'
;MWEKTSKRRDHRPDADAADLEAQVIAFGESLQAHTATPDDAKSRRDLSRALDAYDAATKALDGTPDAERTLRALHTGRQALDRLNARLTGRPRPQQLPLCFFDARHGPATTHARWGSSNGRPITIAVCAADALHLKEGRAPHMSRTVQEAFASELPGGSTTSHQVELPRERPRVLIVRTERPARVELRFENKDRRSSRFYALGGGPDPVVARVPAPGTRRTLRFTATFPDGEAAAWTVSAEPAHTIPNVDDDGRRGDGSDVIRFEGTAEAWILRHRGRGQVALEALDDDLAFVASVASGDGDVDLEFRSPGPGYYQLRAHGTWLLHPDRS
;
A
#
# COMPACT_ATOMS: atom_id res chain seq x y z
N MET A 1 -36.95 -5.58 48.84
CA MET A 1 -37.14 -4.72 47.66
C MET A 1 -35.79 -4.10 47.36
N TRP A 2 -35.07 -4.61 46.36
CA TRP A 2 -33.70 -4.22 46.07
C TRP A 2 -33.73 -3.26 44.87
N GLU A 3 -33.41 -1.99 45.10
CA GLU A 3 -33.29 -1.01 44.03
C GLU A 3 -31.95 -1.20 43.31
N LYS A 4 -32.03 -1.54 42.02
CA LYS A 4 -30.91 -1.48 41.10
C LYS A 4 -30.58 -0.01 40.84
N THR A 5 -29.54 0.49 41.48
CA THR A 5 -28.88 1.73 41.05
C THR A 5 -28.16 1.46 39.74
N SER A 6 -28.84 1.80 38.62
CA SER A 6 -28.24 1.88 37.29
C SER A 6 -27.15 2.95 37.31
N LYS A 7 -25.89 2.49 37.30
CA LYS A 7 -24.72 3.35 37.18
C LYS A 7 -24.70 3.92 35.77
N ARG A 8 -25.27 5.12 35.59
CA ARG A 8 -25.09 5.94 34.38
C ARG A 8 -23.58 6.05 34.13
N ARG A 9 -23.09 5.37 33.09
CA ARG A 9 -21.76 5.59 32.55
C ARG A 9 -21.76 6.99 31.99
N ASP A 10 -20.97 7.86 32.61
CA ASP A 10 -20.65 9.18 32.12
C ASP A 10 -20.00 9.02 30.74
N HIS A 11 -20.75 9.31 29.68
CA HIS A 11 -20.28 9.23 28.30
C HIS A 11 -19.66 10.58 27.96
N ARG A 12 -18.47 10.81 28.49
CA ARG A 12 -17.59 11.86 27.99
C ARG A 12 -17.33 11.54 26.51
N PRO A 13 -17.70 12.42 25.56
CA PRO A 13 -17.42 12.17 24.15
C PRO A 13 -15.92 11.91 24.01
N ASP A 14 -15.59 10.88 23.25
CA ASP A 14 -14.22 10.44 23.02
C ASP A 14 -13.44 11.65 22.47
N ALA A 15 -12.45 12.15 23.21
CA ALA A 15 -11.77 13.39 22.87
C ALA A 15 -11.09 13.31 21.49
N ASP A 16 -10.76 12.08 21.07
CA ASP A 16 -10.19 11.77 19.77
C ASP A 16 -11.23 11.93 18.64
N ALA A 17 -12.49 11.55 18.87
CA ALA A 17 -13.57 11.70 17.88
C ALA A 17 -13.90 13.17 17.61
N ALA A 18 -13.99 13.98 18.67
CA ALA A 18 -14.26 15.41 18.54
C ALA A 18 -13.12 16.16 17.81
N ASP A 19 -11.85 15.76 18.04
CA ASP A 19 -10.71 16.32 17.31
C ASP A 19 -10.75 15.96 15.82
N LEU A 20 -11.08 14.71 15.48
CA LEU A 20 -11.21 14.27 14.09
C LEU A 20 -12.34 15.01 13.37
N GLU A 21 -13.50 15.16 14.02
CA GLU A 21 -14.63 15.96 13.50
C GLU A 21 -14.19 17.41 13.22
N ALA A 22 -13.48 18.05 14.16
CA ALA A 22 -12.95 19.39 13.98
C ALA A 22 -11.98 19.49 12.79
N GLN A 23 -11.12 18.49 12.59
CA GLN A 23 -10.20 18.44 11.44
C GLN A 23 -10.93 18.26 10.10
N VAL A 24 -12.03 17.49 10.07
CA VAL A 24 -12.89 17.36 8.87
C VAL A 24 -13.61 18.66 8.58
N ILE A 25 -14.17 19.33 9.59
CA ILE A 25 -14.80 20.65 9.45
C ILE A 25 -13.81 21.66 8.88
N ALA A 26 -12.62 21.78 9.48
CA ALA A 26 -11.59 22.73 9.03
C ALA A 26 -11.14 22.45 7.58
N PHE A 27 -11.10 21.18 7.17
CA PHE A 27 -10.80 20.84 5.78
C PHE A 27 -11.96 21.20 4.83
N GLY A 28 -13.21 20.98 5.23
CA GLY A 28 -14.40 21.43 4.51
C GLY A 28 -14.44 22.95 4.32
N GLU A 29 -14.09 23.71 5.36
CA GLU A 29 -13.96 25.17 5.27
C GLU A 29 -12.86 25.60 4.29
N SER A 30 -11.72 24.90 4.31
CA SER A 30 -10.63 25.13 3.34
C SER A 30 -11.06 24.88 1.90
N LEU A 31 -11.90 23.86 1.67
CA LEU A 31 -12.50 23.57 0.37
C LEU A 31 -13.49 24.67 -0.06
N GLN A 32 -14.36 25.11 0.85
CA GLN A 32 -15.34 26.17 0.57
C GLN A 32 -14.66 27.52 0.26
N ALA A 33 -13.55 27.83 0.93
CA ALA A 33 -12.77 29.03 0.65
C ALA A 33 -12.10 29.01 -0.73
N HIS A 34 -11.95 27.84 -1.35
CA HIS A 34 -11.32 27.69 -2.65
C HIS A 34 -12.29 28.04 -3.79
N THR A 35 -12.33 29.31 -4.18
CA THR A 35 -13.26 29.83 -5.20
C THR A 35 -12.81 29.62 -6.65
N ALA A 36 -11.60 29.11 -6.88
CA ALA A 36 -11.09 28.95 -8.23
C ALA A 36 -11.85 27.85 -8.98
N THR A 37 -12.24 28.16 -10.21
CA THR A 37 -12.85 27.21 -11.15
C THR A 37 -11.77 26.77 -12.13
N PRO A 38 -11.18 25.57 -11.97
CA PRO A 38 -10.03 25.20 -12.77
C PRO A 38 -10.42 24.91 -14.23
N ASP A 39 -9.69 25.52 -15.13
CA ASP A 39 -9.83 25.47 -16.59
C ASP A 39 -9.09 24.27 -17.20
N ASP A 40 -7.93 23.91 -16.65
CA ASP A 40 -7.18 22.74 -17.11
C ASP A 40 -7.62 21.42 -16.43
N ALA A 41 -7.45 20.31 -17.15
CA ALA A 41 -7.88 19.00 -16.70
C ALA A 41 -7.13 18.50 -15.45
N LYS A 42 -5.88 18.91 -15.24
CA LYS A 42 -5.07 18.45 -14.10
C LYS A 42 -5.51 19.16 -12.81
N SER A 43 -5.77 20.46 -12.88
CA SER A 43 -6.29 21.22 -11.74
C SER A 43 -7.73 20.80 -11.38
N ARG A 44 -8.58 20.49 -12.36
CA ARG A 44 -9.90 19.87 -12.09
C ARG A 44 -9.78 18.53 -11.36
N ARG A 45 -8.78 17.71 -11.72
CA ARG A 45 -8.51 16.44 -11.03
C ARG A 45 -8.02 16.63 -9.60
N ASP A 46 -7.12 17.58 -9.36
CA ASP A 46 -6.65 17.86 -7.99
C ASP A 46 -7.80 18.39 -7.11
N LEU A 47 -8.71 19.22 -7.65
CA LEU A 47 -9.92 19.64 -6.94
C LEU A 47 -10.87 18.46 -6.66
N SER A 48 -11.16 17.63 -7.65
CA SER A 48 -12.00 16.43 -7.48
C SER A 48 -11.44 15.51 -6.39
N ARG A 49 -10.12 15.25 -6.41
CA ARG A 49 -9.47 14.41 -5.40
C ARG A 49 -9.58 14.99 -3.99
N ALA A 50 -9.55 16.32 -3.86
CA ALA A 50 -9.74 16.97 -2.57
C ALA A 50 -11.18 16.81 -2.05
N LEU A 51 -12.18 16.91 -2.93
CA LEU A 51 -13.59 16.67 -2.61
C LEU A 51 -13.85 15.20 -2.25
N ASP A 52 -13.36 14.26 -3.05
CA ASP A 52 -13.47 12.81 -2.79
C ASP A 52 -12.86 12.44 -1.43
N ALA A 53 -11.74 13.08 -1.08
CA ALA A 53 -11.08 12.89 0.20
C ALA A 53 -11.90 13.45 1.38
N TYR A 54 -12.59 14.58 1.20
CA TYR A 54 -13.52 15.11 2.20
C TYR A 54 -14.70 14.17 2.42
N ASP A 55 -15.29 13.65 1.35
CA ASP A 55 -16.38 12.67 1.43
C ASP A 55 -15.91 11.38 2.12
N ALA A 56 -14.70 10.90 1.79
CA ALA A 56 -14.12 9.72 2.42
C ALA A 56 -13.83 9.94 3.91
N ALA A 57 -13.36 11.13 4.30
CA ALA A 57 -13.12 11.48 5.70
C ALA A 57 -14.44 11.57 6.48
N THR A 58 -15.47 12.18 5.90
CA THR A 58 -16.81 12.27 6.50
C THR A 58 -17.40 10.89 6.74
N LYS A 59 -17.35 10.01 5.72
CA LYS A 59 -17.80 8.61 5.85
C LYS A 59 -17.03 7.80 6.90
N ALA A 60 -15.78 8.16 7.17
CA ALA A 60 -14.96 7.49 8.19
C ALA A 60 -15.29 7.94 9.62
N LEU A 61 -16.01 9.06 9.78
CA LEU A 61 -16.59 9.49 11.06
C LEU A 61 -17.95 8.86 11.34
N ASP A 62 -18.65 8.34 10.32
CA ASP A 62 -19.97 7.75 10.49
C ASP A 62 -19.93 6.52 11.42
N GLY A 63 -20.78 6.55 12.46
CA GLY A 63 -20.90 5.44 13.41
C GLY A 63 -19.81 5.45 14.48
N THR A 64 -18.89 4.49 14.45
CA THR A 64 -17.71 4.47 15.34
C THR A 64 -16.53 5.04 14.55
N PRO A 65 -16.02 6.22 14.90
CA PRO A 65 -14.98 6.89 14.11
C PRO A 65 -13.73 6.04 13.91
N ASP A 66 -13.31 5.92 12.65
CA ASP A 66 -12.02 5.32 12.29
C ASP A 66 -10.97 6.44 12.15
N ALA A 67 -10.23 6.67 13.23
CA ALA A 67 -9.24 7.74 13.32
C ALA A 67 -8.18 7.66 12.21
N GLU A 68 -7.66 6.46 11.94
CA GLU A 68 -6.60 6.29 10.97
C GLU A 68 -7.12 6.53 9.55
N ARG A 69 -8.27 5.96 9.20
CA ARG A 69 -8.90 6.17 7.89
C ARG A 69 -9.26 7.64 7.66
N THR A 70 -9.79 8.31 8.69
CA THR A 70 -10.14 9.74 8.65
C THR A 70 -8.90 10.59 8.38
N LEU A 71 -7.82 10.39 9.15
CA LEU A 71 -6.58 11.17 9.00
C LEU A 71 -5.89 10.94 7.66
N ARG A 72 -5.92 9.72 7.14
CA ARG A 72 -5.38 9.39 5.81
C ARG A 72 -6.16 10.07 4.69
N ALA A 73 -7.49 10.07 4.78
CA ALA A 73 -8.35 10.78 3.84
C ALA A 73 -8.05 12.29 3.89
N LEU A 74 -8.02 12.89 5.07
CA LEU A 74 -7.68 14.31 5.25
C LEU A 74 -6.29 14.67 4.70
N HIS A 75 -5.29 13.83 4.96
CA HIS A 75 -3.95 14.05 4.42
C HIS A 75 -3.94 14.01 2.89
N THR A 76 -4.65 13.05 2.28
CA THR A 76 -4.79 12.96 0.82
C THR A 76 -5.46 14.20 0.25
N GLY A 77 -6.51 14.69 0.91
CA GLY A 77 -7.24 15.88 0.49
C GLY A 77 -6.40 17.15 0.58
N ARG A 78 -5.71 17.36 1.70
CA ARG A 78 -4.76 18.49 1.88
C ARG A 78 -3.66 18.45 0.83
N GLN A 79 -3.11 17.26 0.56
CA GLN A 79 -2.09 17.12 -0.46
C GLN A 79 -2.57 17.47 -1.88
N ALA A 80 -3.84 17.16 -2.18
CA ALA A 80 -4.46 17.51 -3.45
C ALA A 80 -4.72 19.03 -3.55
N LEU A 81 -5.20 19.67 -2.48
CA LEU A 81 -5.35 21.13 -2.45
C LEU A 81 -4.02 21.88 -2.58
N ASP A 82 -2.97 21.42 -1.92
CA ASP A 82 -1.63 22.02 -2.06
C ASP A 82 -1.12 21.95 -3.50
N ARG A 83 -1.36 20.83 -4.19
CA ARG A 83 -1.02 20.67 -5.61
C ARG A 83 -1.84 21.61 -6.49
N LEU A 84 -3.14 21.69 -6.25
CA LEU A 84 -4.04 22.60 -6.95
C LEU A 84 -3.56 24.04 -6.81
N ASN A 85 -3.31 24.49 -5.58
CA ASN A 85 -2.81 25.82 -5.28
C ASN A 85 -1.47 26.10 -5.96
N ALA A 86 -0.54 25.15 -5.94
CA ALA A 86 0.74 25.29 -6.63
C ALA A 86 0.56 25.49 -8.14
N ARG A 87 -0.32 24.72 -8.79
CA ARG A 87 -0.62 24.87 -10.22
C ARG A 87 -1.25 26.23 -10.53
N LEU A 88 -2.31 26.59 -9.81
CA LEU A 88 -3.04 27.85 -10.03
C LEU A 88 -2.15 29.08 -9.84
N THR A 89 -1.16 28.99 -8.96
CA THR A 89 -0.21 30.08 -8.68
C THR A 89 1.09 29.98 -9.46
N GLY A 90 1.26 28.97 -10.32
CA GLY A 90 2.50 28.72 -11.07
C GLY A 90 3.71 28.42 -10.18
N ARG A 91 3.50 27.99 -8.93
CA ARG A 91 4.56 27.67 -7.98
C ARG A 91 4.99 26.21 -8.12
N PRO A 92 6.24 25.88 -7.73
CA PRO A 92 6.69 24.49 -7.66
C PRO A 92 5.79 23.67 -6.72
N ARG A 93 5.55 22.40 -7.10
CA ARG A 93 4.80 21.47 -6.24
C ARG A 93 5.56 21.29 -4.92
N PRO A 94 4.90 21.45 -3.76
CA PRO A 94 5.55 21.21 -2.48
C PRO A 94 5.98 19.74 -2.37
N GLN A 95 7.12 19.49 -1.73
CA GLN A 95 7.51 18.13 -1.36
C GLN A 95 6.54 17.66 -0.28
N GLN A 96 5.82 16.58 -0.55
CA GLN A 96 4.84 16.03 0.38
C GLN A 96 5.34 14.70 0.91
N LEU A 97 5.54 14.66 2.22
CA LEU A 97 5.79 13.41 2.92
C LEU A 97 4.46 12.78 3.35
N PRO A 98 4.40 11.44 3.48
CA PRO A 98 3.21 10.77 4.00
C PRO A 98 2.97 11.12 5.47
N LEU A 99 1.90 10.59 6.07
CA LEU A 99 1.75 10.59 7.54
C LEU A 99 2.91 9.85 8.22
N CYS A 100 3.12 10.12 9.51
CA CYS A 100 4.17 9.47 10.29
C CYS A 100 4.07 7.93 10.18
N PHE A 101 5.21 7.30 9.94
CA PHE A 101 5.32 5.85 9.80
C PHE A 101 4.81 5.07 11.02
N PHE A 102 5.03 5.58 12.24
CA PHE A 102 4.67 4.87 13.48
C PHE A 102 3.19 5.00 13.84
N ASP A 103 2.58 6.16 13.59
CA ASP A 103 1.17 6.41 13.87
C ASP A 103 0.66 7.59 13.03
N ALA A 104 -0.43 7.38 12.29
CA ALA A 104 -1.08 8.43 11.49
C ALA A 104 -1.54 9.63 12.35
N ARG A 105 -1.87 9.40 13.62
CA ARG A 105 -2.31 10.41 14.60
C ARG A 105 -1.21 11.37 15.01
N HIS A 106 0.05 11.05 14.71
CA HIS A 106 1.15 12.00 14.85
C HIS A 106 1.16 13.07 13.75
N GLY A 107 0.32 12.91 12.71
CA GLY A 107 0.22 13.83 11.60
C GLY A 107 1.28 13.59 10.51
N PRO A 108 1.44 14.54 9.58
CA PRO A 108 2.39 14.45 8.48
C PRO A 108 3.83 14.26 8.96
N ALA A 109 4.56 13.40 8.27
CA ALA A 109 5.99 13.31 8.45
C ALA A 109 6.66 14.64 8.03
N THR A 110 7.72 15.00 8.76
CA THR A 110 8.49 16.21 8.48
C THR A 110 9.90 15.89 8.02
N THR A 111 10.36 14.66 8.24
CA THR A 111 11.69 14.22 7.85
C THR A 111 11.72 12.72 7.59
N HIS A 112 12.81 12.28 6.97
CA HIS A 112 13.17 10.87 6.90
C HIS A 112 14.14 10.54 8.04
N ALA A 113 13.98 9.36 8.64
CA ALA A 113 14.88 8.85 9.68
C ALA A 113 15.33 7.43 9.33
N ARG A 114 16.58 7.11 9.69
CA ARG A 114 17.03 5.71 9.69
C ARG A 114 16.44 5.02 10.91
N TRP A 115 15.78 3.91 10.69
CA TRP A 115 15.19 3.10 11.74
C TRP A 115 15.72 1.68 11.65
N GLY A 116 16.35 1.23 12.73
CA GLY A 116 16.73 -0.17 12.92
C GLY A 116 15.50 -0.95 13.35
N SER A 117 14.84 -1.59 12.40
CA SER A 117 13.88 -2.63 12.71
C SER A 117 14.63 -3.84 13.30
N SER A 118 14.00 -4.61 14.19
CA SER A 118 14.63 -5.73 14.94
C SER A 118 15.20 -6.88 14.07
N ASN A 119 15.13 -6.75 12.75
CA ASN A 119 15.39 -7.69 11.68
C ASN A 119 16.48 -7.20 10.69
N GLY A 120 17.50 -6.48 11.16
CA GLY A 120 18.86 -6.64 10.61
C GLY A 120 19.42 -5.60 9.64
N ARG A 121 18.68 -4.59 9.15
CA ARG A 121 19.30 -3.43 8.46
C ARG A 121 18.48 -2.15 8.63
N PRO A 122 19.11 -0.98 8.86
CA PRO A 122 18.37 0.27 9.02
C PRO A 122 17.66 0.67 7.72
N ILE A 123 16.33 0.77 7.76
CA ILE A 123 15.52 1.32 6.66
C ILE A 123 15.33 2.83 6.83
N THR A 124 15.01 3.53 5.74
CA THR A 124 14.64 4.95 5.81
C THR A 124 13.13 5.07 5.82
N ILE A 125 12.57 5.65 6.89
CA ILE A 125 11.14 5.85 7.09
C ILE A 125 10.82 7.35 7.20
N ALA A 126 9.62 7.75 6.80
CA ALA A 126 9.14 9.12 6.99
C ALA A 126 8.46 9.25 8.36
N VAL A 127 8.94 10.16 9.20
CA VAL A 127 8.49 10.31 10.60
C VAL A 127 8.17 11.76 10.93
N CYS A 128 7.29 11.97 11.90
CA CYS A 128 7.03 13.29 12.47
C CYS A 128 8.26 13.79 13.25
N ALA A 129 8.25 15.08 13.60
CA ALA A 129 9.36 15.69 14.33
C ALA A 129 9.60 15.02 15.71
N ALA A 130 8.53 14.62 16.40
CA ALA A 130 8.62 13.99 17.72
C ALA A 130 9.26 12.58 17.63
N ASP A 131 8.81 11.74 16.71
CA ASP A 131 9.40 10.41 16.52
C ASP A 131 10.82 10.49 15.95
N ALA A 132 11.12 11.49 15.11
CA ALA A 132 12.49 11.75 14.68
C ALA A 132 13.42 12.06 15.87
N LEU A 133 12.93 12.79 16.88
CA LEU A 133 13.68 13.07 18.11
C LEU A 133 13.85 11.80 18.95
N HIS A 134 12.78 11.00 19.11
CA HIS A 134 12.86 9.72 19.82
C HIS A 134 13.87 8.76 19.20
N LEU A 135 13.87 8.63 17.87
CA LEU A 135 14.86 7.82 17.16
C LEU A 135 16.30 8.32 17.36
N LYS A 136 16.51 9.64 17.37
CA LYS A 136 17.83 10.24 17.65
C LYS A 136 18.32 9.97 19.07
N GLU A 137 17.41 9.92 20.04
CA GLU A 137 17.70 9.72 21.46
C GLU A 137 17.69 8.24 21.87
N GLY A 138 17.44 7.31 20.93
CA GLY A 138 17.33 5.88 21.20
C GLY A 138 16.10 5.50 22.04
N ARG A 139 15.10 6.37 22.11
CA ARG A 139 13.83 6.13 22.81
C ARG A 139 12.84 5.41 21.89
N ALA A 140 11.99 4.57 22.48
CA ALA A 140 10.92 3.91 21.72
C ALA A 140 9.92 4.96 21.19
N PRO A 141 9.52 4.88 19.91
CA PRO A 141 8.47 5.74 19.37
C PRO A 141 7.13 5.43 20.05
N HIS A 142 6.19 6.39 20.04
CA HIS A 142 4.84 6.13 20.53
C HIS A 142 4.09 5.33 19.47
N MET A 143 3.78 4.06 19.76
CA MET A 143 3.18 3.14 18.80
C MET A 143 1.74 2.81 19.18
N SER A 144 0.83 2.87 18.21
CA SER A 144 -0.47 2.17 18.27
C SER A 144 -0.58 1.03 17.27
N ARG A 145 0.37 0.95 16.33
CA ARG A 145 0.48 -0.12 15.34
C ARG A 145 1.15 -1.35 15.97
N THR A 146 0.39 -2.41 16.16
CA THR A 146 0.96 -3.76 16.25
C THR A 146 1.41 -4.16 14.85
N VAL A 147 2.71 -4.06 14.54
CA VAL A 147 3.27 -4.78 13.39
C VAL A 147 3.11 -6.26 13.72
N GLN A 148 2.10 -6.93 13.16
CA GLN A 148 2.01 -8.38 13.32
C GLN A 148 3.24 -9.01 12.66
N GLU A 149 3.97 -9.78 13.45
CA GLU A 149 5.32 -10.25 13.23
C GLU A 149 5.53 -10.80 11.81
N ALA A 150 6.49 -10.22 11.08
CA ALA A 150 7.02 -10.82 9.87
C ALA A 150 7.65 -12.16 10.23
N PHE A 151 7.26 -13.24 9.55
CA PHE A 151 7.96 -14.51 9.69
C PHE A 151 9.34 -14.32 9.07
N ALA A 152 10.41 -14.35 9.87
CA ALA A 152 11.79 -14.39 9.40
C ALA A 152 12.21 -15.85 9.30
N SER A 153 12.51 -16.33 8.09
CA SER A 153 13.11 -17.65 7.96
C SER A 153 14.61 -17.52 8.23
N GLU A 154 15.08 -18.10 9.34
CA GLU A 154 16.52 -18.22 9.64
C GLU A 154 17.21 -19.32 8.81
N LEU A 155 16.46 -20.08 8.00
CA LEU A 155 16.98 -21.23 7.27
C LEU A 155 17.33 -20.85 5.82
N PRO A 156 18.53 -21.21 5.32
CA PRO A 156 18.90 -21.00 3.93
C PRO A 156 17.95 -21.76 3.00
N GLY A 157 17.29 -21.01 2.09
CA GLY A 157 16.35 -21.53 1.10
C GLY A 157 17.02 -22.42 0.05
N GLY A 158 17.26 -23.69 0.38
CA GLY A 158 17.70 -24.71 -0.58
C GLY A 158 16.61 -25.72 -0.96
N SER A 159 15.47 -25.72 -0.25
CA SER A 159 14.38 -26.67 -0.45
C SER A 159 13.02 -25.97 -0.41
N THR A 160 11.99 -26.61 -0.99
CA THR A 160 10.61 -26.13 -0.85
C THR A 160 10.20 -26.22 0.61
N THR A 161 9.87 -25.09 1.23
CA THR A 161 9.50 -24.99 2.63
C THR A 161 8.05 -24.55 2.77
N SER A 162 7.28 -25.17 3.68
CA SER A 162 5.89 -24.79 3.98
C SER A 162 5.86 -23.82 5.16
N HIS A 163 5.02 -22.79 5.03
CA HIS A 163 4.89 -21.68 5.98
C HIS A 163 3.43 -21.40 6.28
N GLN A 164 3.20 -20.77 7.42
CA GLN A 164 1.88 -20.35 7.87
C GLN A 164 1.98 -18.93 8.42
N VAL A 165 1.07 -18.05 7.99
CA VAL A 165 1.00 -16.66 8.45
C VAL A 165 -0.40 -16.32 8.94
N GLU A 166 -0.49 -15.50 9.98
CA GLU A 166 -1.76 -14.91 10.41
C GLU A 166 -2.06 -13.69 9.56
N LEU A 167 -3.29 -13.61 9.07
CA LEU A 167 -3.77 -12.53 8.24
C LEU A 167 -4.43 -11.45 9.10
N PRO A 168 -4.27 -10.17 8.74
CA PRO A 168 -4.96 -9.08 9.41
C PRO A 168 -6.48 -9.24 9.28
N ARG A 169 -7.21 -8.58 10.18
CA ARG A 169 -8.69 -8.60 10.19
C ARG A 169 -9.26 -7.81 9.02
N GLU A 170 -8.63 -6.68 8.71
CA GLU A 170 -8.99 -5.82 7.58
C GLU A 170 -8.85 -6.59 6.25
N ARG A 171 -9.76 -6.32 5.32
CA ARG A 171 -9.74 -6.85 3.96
C ARG A 171 -9.85 -5.73 2.94
N PRO A 172 -9.28 -5.89 1.72
CA PRO A 172 -8.50 -7.05 1.25
C PRO A 172 -7.06 -7.08 1.79
N ARG A 173 -6.30 -8.15 1.50
CA ARG A 173 -5.02 -8.46 2.16
C ARG A 173 -3.99 -8.98 1.18
N VAL A 174 -2.72 -8.67 1.43
CA VAL A 174 -1.57 -9.14 0.64
C VAL A 174 -0.52 -9.78 1.52
N LEU A 175 0.20 -10.75 0.97
CA LEU A 175 1.49 -11.14 1.50
C LEU A 175 2.56 -10.26 0.88
N ILE A 176 3.47 -9.74 1.68
CA ILE A 176 4.65 -9.02 1.21
C ILE A 176 5.88 -9.87 1.50
N VAL A 177 6.59 -10.21 0.44
CA VAL A 177 7.72 -11.12 0.46
C VAL A 177 8.96 -10.32 0.19
N ARG A 178 9.94 -10.46 1.08
CA ARG A 178 11.20 -9.71 1.01
C ARG A 178 12.40 -10.63 1.13
N THR A 179 13.42 -10.38 0.33
CA THR A 179 14.73 -11.02 0.49
C THR A 179 15.78 -9.96 0.82
N GLU A 180 16.86 -10.33 1.52
CA GLU A 180 17.96 -9.39 1.82
C GLU A 180 18.94 -9.22 0.66
N ARG A 181 18.96 -10.17 -0.26
CA ARG A 181 19.79 -10.20 -1.46
C ARG A 181 18.93 -10.49 -2.69
N PRO A 182 19.41 -10.17 -3.90
CA PRO A 182 18.79 -10.65 -5.12
C PRO A 182 18.59 -12.16 -5.02
N ALA A 183 17.39 -12.60 -5.38
CA ALA A 183 16.99 -13.99 -5.34
C ALA A 183 15.76 -14.18 -6.21
N ARG A 184 15.50 -15.43 -6.57
CA ARG A 184 14.22 -15.86 -7.13
C ARG A 184 13.44 -16.65 -6.08
N VAL A 185 12.18 -16.29 -5.89
CA VAL A 185 11.27 -16.97 -4.97
C VAL A 185 10.02 -17.38 -5.72
N GLU A 186 9.66 -18.66 -5.62
CA GLU A 186 8.40 -19.18 -6.14
C GLU A 186 7.46 -19.48 -4.97
N LEU A 187 6.32 -18.78 -4.94
CA LEU A 187 5.30 -18.97 -3.91
C LEU A 187 4.08 -19.71 -4.41
N ARG A 188 3.56 -20.62 -3.59
CA ARG A 188 2.35 -21.39 -3.91
C ARG A 188 1.49 -21.63 -2.68
N PHE A 189 0.20 -21.31 -2.76
CA PHE A 189 -0.72 -21.46 -1.64
C PHE A 189 -1.12 -22.92 -1.41
N GLU A 190 -1.35 -23.29 -0.15
CA GLU A 190 -1.84 -24.61 0.23
C GLU A 190 -3.30 -24.51 0.69
N ASN A 191 -4.21 -25.24 0.02
CA ASN A 191 -5.60 -25.38 0.44
C ASN A 191 -5.82 -26.75 1.10
N LYS A 192 -6.98 -26.91 1.75
CA LYS A 192 -7.31 -28.07 2.61
C LYS A 192 -7.09 -29.43 1.93
N ASP A 193 -7.28 -29.49 0.60
CA ASP A 193 -7.24 -30.75 -0.14
C ASP A 193 -6.09 -30.83 -1.16
N ARG A 194 -5.51 -29.69 -1.59
CA ARG A 194 -4.43 -29.61 -2.60
C ARG A 194 -3.68 -28.27 -2.52
N ARG A 195 -2.44 -28.25 -3.00
CA ARG A 195 -1.72 -27.01 -3.29
C ARG A 195 -2.35 -26.31 -4.51
N SER A 196 -2.42 -24.97 -4.50
CA SER A 196 -2.89 -24.20 -5.64
C SER A 196 -2.07 -24.54 -6.88
N SER A 197 -2.70 -24.53 -8.06
CA SER A 197 -1.98 -24.57 -9.34
C SER A 197 -1.31 -23.23 -9.63
N ARG A 198 -1.87 -22.12 -9.10
CA ARG A 198 -1.27 -20.80 -9.20
C ARG A 198 -0.01 -20.74 -8.34
N PHE A 199 1.11 -20.43 -9.00
CA PHE A 199 2.37 -20.06 -8.36
C PHE A 199 2.74 -18.64 -8.78
N TYR A 200 3.49 -17.95 -7.93
CA TYR A 200 3.95 -16.59 -8.14
C TYR A 200 5.47 -16.61 -8.20
N ALA A 201 6.04 -16.35 -9.37
CA ALA A 201 7.47 -16.13 -9.52
C ALA A 201 7.78 -14.70 -9.09
N LEU A 202 8.64 -14.52 -8.10
CA LEU A 202 9.01 -13.24 -7.51
C LEU A 202 10.52 -13.03 -7.68
N GLY A 203 10.93 -11.83 -8.09
CA GLY A 203 12.34 -11.53 -8.32
C GLY A 203 12.94 -12.25 -9.54
N GLY A 204 14.25 -12.49 -9.49
CA GLY A 204 15.06 -13.06 -10.58
C GLY A 204 15.99 -12.06 -11.29
N GLY A 205 15.92 -10.79 -10.91
CA GLY A 205 16.72 -9.68 -11.39
C GLY A 205 17.78 -9.25 -10.38
N PRO A 206 18.43 -8.09 -10.59
CA PRO A 206 19.61 -7.68 -9.85
C PRO A 206 19.32 -7.09 -8.46
N ASP A 207 18.05 -6.87 -8.13
CA ASP A 207 17.61 -6.24 -6.89
C ASP A 207 17.03 -7.28 -5.91
N PRO A 208 17.13 -7.07 -4.58
CA PRO A 208 16.42 -7.89 -3.62
C PRO A 208 14.90 -7.87 -3.85
N VAL A 209 14.25 -9.01 -3.61
CA VAL A 209 12.81 -9.16 -3.81
C VAL A 209 12.05 -8.26 -2.83
N VAL A 210 11.10 -7.49 -3.35
CA VAL A 210 10.04 -6.83 -2.58
C VAL A 210 8.76 -6.94 -3.39
N ALA A 211 8.06 -8.08 -3.22
CA ALA A 211 6.90 -8.40 -4.04
C ALA A 211 5.66 -8.62 -3.18
N ARG A 212 4.50 -8.21 -3.70
CA ARG A 212 3.20 -8.46 -3.11
C ARG A 212 2.47 -9.57 -3.85
N VAL A 213 1.79 -10.41 -3.09
CA VAL A 213 0.97 -11.50 -3.61
C VAL A 213 -0.42 -11.41 -2.97
N PRO A 214 -1.53 -11.53 -3.73
CA PRO A 214 -2.86 -11.56 -3.13
C PRO A 214 -2.94 -12.67 -2.09
N ALA A 215 -3.47 -12.39 -0.90
CA ALA A 215 -3.66 -13.39 0.14
C ALA A 215 -5.06 -14.00 0.03
N PRO A 216 -5.23 -15.19 -0.60
CA PRO A 216 -6.55 -15.70 -0.95
C PRO A 216 -7.33 -16.22 0.27
N GLY A 217 -8.64 -16.32 0.08
CA GLY A 217 -9.55 -17.00 1.00
C GLY A 217 -10.00 -16.15 2.17
N THR A 218 -10.87 -16.71 3.00
CA THR A 218 -11.58 -15.95 4.06
C THR A 218 -11.01 -16.17 5.46
N ARG A 219 -10.08 -17.12 5.61
CA ARG A 219 -9.53 -17.50 6.91
C ARG A 219 -8.57 -16.43 7.44
N ARG A 220 -8.32 -16.47 8.75
CA ARG A 220 -7.30 -15.65 9.43
C ARG A 220 -5.91 -16.27 9.35
N THR A 221 -5.78 -17.44 8.76
CA THR A 221 -4.50 -18.15 8.65
C THR A 221 -4.37 -18.65 7.23
N LEU A 222 -3.21 -18.39 6.64
CA LEU A 222 -2.90 -18.78 5.27
C LEU A 222 -1.64 -19.62 5.26
N ARG A 223 -1.72 -20.76 4.55
CA ARG A 223 -0.59 -21.66 4.34
C ARG A 223 -0.07 -21.51 2.92
N PHE A 224 1.24 -21.55 2.77
CA PHE A 224 1.90 -21.47 1.48
C PHE A 224 3.25 -22.19 1.52
N THR A 225 3.80 -22.41 0.33
CA THR A 225 5.15 -22.91 0.14
C THR A 225 5.99 -21.86 -0.54
N ALA A 226 7.25 -21.77 -0.13
CA ALA A 226 8.28 -20.97 -0.77
C ALA A 226 9.38 -21.89 -1.29
N THR A 227 9.74 -21.70 -2.55
CA THR A 227 10.81 -22.44 -3.23
C THR A 227 11.82 -21.45 -3.80
N PHE A 228 13.11 -21.71 -3.60
CA PHE A 228 14.21 -20.95 -4.17
C PHE A 228 14.83 -21.80 -5.29
N PRO A 229 14.37 -21.65 -6.54
CA PRO A 229 14.71 -22.59 -7.63
C PRO A 229 16.20 -22.58 -7.97
N ASP A 230 16.87 -21.46 -7.76
CA ASP A 230 18.29 -21.29 -8.08
C ASP A 230 19.21 -21.79 -6.93
N GLY A 231 18.63 -22.30 -5.84
CA GLY A 231 19.36 -22.77 -4.67
C GLY A 231 20.05 -21.68 -3.86
N GLU A 232 19.74 -20.40 -4.15
CA GLU A 232 20.31 -19.25 -3.47
C GLU A 232 19.80 -19.13 -2.04
N ALA A 233 20.70 -19.31 -1.08
CA ALA A 233 20.44 -19.08 0.34
C ALA A 233 20.34 -17.57 0.64
N ALA A 234 19.15 -17.00 0.44
CA ALA A 234 18.84 -15.64 0.88
C ALA A 234 18.00 -15.66 2.15
N ALA A 235 18.41 -14.88 3.16
CA ALA A 235 17.52 -14.55 4.26
C ALA A 235 16.30 -13.82 3.71
N TRP A 236 15.12 -14.23 4.14
CA TRP A 236 13.87 -13.72 3.59
C TRP A 236 12.78 -13.67 4.66
N THR A 237 11.81 -12.81 4.40
CA THR A 237 10.68 -12.57 5.27
C THR A 237 9.39 -12.54 4.48
N VAL A 238 8.30 -12.83 5.17
CA VAL A 238 6.94 -12.65 4.67
C VAL A 238 6.08 -12.04 5.75
N SER A 239 5.39 -10.95 5.42
CA SER A 239 4.38 -10.33 6.28
C SER A 239 3.03 -10.33 5.59
N ALA A 240 1.95 -10.33 6.38
CA ALA A 240 0.60 -10.14 5.88
C ALA A 240 0.13 -8.74 6.22
N GLU A 241 -0.24 -7.97 5.20
CA GLU A 241 -0.63 -6.57 5.34
C GLU A 241 -1.99 -6.32 4.68
N PRO A 242 -2.75 -5.31 5.12
CA PRO A 242 -3.93 -4.85 4.40
C PRO A 242 -3.56 -4.31 3.01
N ALA A 243 -4.49 -4.39 2.07
CA ALA A 243 -4.27 -3.99 0.67
C ALA A 243 -4.03 -2.49 0.48
N HIS A 244 -4.40 -1.62 1.43
CA HIS A 244 -4.09 -0.20 1.34
C HIS A 244 -2.56 0.08 1.39
N THR A 245 -1.76 -0.91 1.82
CA THR A 245 -0.29 -0.86 1.77
C THR A 245 0.26 -1.12 0.37
N ILE A 246 -0.59 -1.56 -0.57
CA ILE A 246 -0.23 -1.72 -1.96
C ILE A 246 0.10 -0.34 -2.54
N PRO A 247 1.33 -0.11 -2.99
CA PRO A 247 1.74 1.16 -3.54
C PRO A 247 1.11 1.43 -4.91
N ASN A 248 0.97 2.72 -5.15
CA ASN A 248 0.27 3.24 -6.31
C ASN A 248 1.16 3.22 -7.55
N VAL A 249 0.53 3.10 -8.71
CA VAL A 249 1.08 3.46 -10.00
C VAL A 249 0.32 4.70 -10.48
N ASP A 250 1.04 5.81 -10.58
CA ASP A 250 0.58 7.06 -11.18
C ASP A 250 1.32 7.32 -12.50
N ASP A 251 1.13 8.49 -13.11
CA ASP A 251 1.68 8.84 -14.42
C ASP A 251 3.24 8.94 -14.47
N ASP A 252 3.95 8.63 -13.37
CA ASP A 252 5.40 8.44 -13.35
C ASP A 252 5.80 6.97 -13.62
N GLY A 253 4.83 6.06 -13.65
CA GLY A 253 5.04 4.65 -13.92
C GLY A 253 5.70 3.91 -12.76
N ARG A 254 6.05 2.65 -13.00
CA ARG A 254 6.64 1.74 -12.01
C ARG A 254 7.41 0.64 -12.70
N ARG A 255 8.50 0.21 -12.05
CA ARG A 255 9.22 -1.00 -12.43
C ARG A 255 9.16 -2.05 -11.33
N GLY A 256 9.41 -3.28 -11.72
CA GLY A 256 9.58 -4.38 -10.79
C GLY A 256 10.14 -5.61 -11.50
N ASP A 257 10.13 -6.71 -10.76
CA ASP A 257 10.75 -7.95 -11.19
C ASP A 257 9.98 -9.15 -10.63
N GLY A 258 9.59 -10.04 -11.52
CA GLY A 258 8.60 -11.07 -11.25
C GLY A 258 7.21 -10.49 -11.01
N SER A 259 6.37 -11.28 -10.35
CA SER A 259 4.98 -10.96 -10.08
C SER A 259 4.83 -9.98 -8.91
N ASP A 260 3.86 -9.08 -8.99
CA ASP A 260 3.55 -8.09 -7.95
C ASP A 260 2.07 -7.70 -7.99
N VAL A 261 1.56 -7.09 -6.92
CA VAL A 261 0.22 -6.49 -6.89
C VAL A 261 0.35 -5.00 -6.76
N ILE A 262 -0.27 -4.24 -7.65
CA ILE A 262 -0.21 -2.77 -7.71
C ILE A 262 -1.61 -2.17 -7.59
N ARG A 263 -1.69 -0.92 -7.12
CA ARG A 263 -2.91 -0.12 -7.20
C ARG A 263 -2.74 0.89 -8.32
N PHE A 264 -3.55 0.80 -9.35
CA PHE A 264 -3.50 1.73 -10.46
C PHE A 264 -4.32 2.97 -10.12
N GLU A 265 -3.70 4.15 -10.19
CA GLU A 265 -4.34 5.47 -10.06
C GLU A 265 -3.95 6.38 -11.24
N GLY A 266 -3.33 5.81 -12.29
CA GLY A 266 -2.87 6.51 -13.48
C GLY A 266 -4.01 7.10 -14.30
N THR A 267 -3.80 8.30 -14.86
CA THR A 267 -4.82 9.05 -15.61
C THR A 267 -4.52 9.14 -17.09
N ALA A 268 -3.30 8.78 -17.52
CA ALA A 268 -2.99 8.65 -18.94
C ALA A 268 -3.92 7.64 -19.62
N GLU A 269 -4.36 7.94 -20.85
CA GLU A 269 -5.29 7.10 -21.60
C GLU A 269 -4.63 5.85 -22.20
N ALA A 270 -3.32 5.91 -22.43
CA ALA A 270 -2.52 4.86 -23.03
C ALA A 270 -1.31 4.55 -22.14
N TRP A 271 -1.00 3.26 -22.04
CA TRP A 271 0.04 2.72 -21.19
C TRP A 271 0.84 1.66 -21.93
N ILE A 272 2.12 1.57 -21.58
CA ILE A 272 3.04 0.57 -22.08
C ILE A 272 3.53 -0.27 -20.90
N LEU A 273 3.34 -1.58 -21.01
CA LEU A 273 3.97 -2.58 -20.17
C LEU A 273 5.10 -3.23 -20.96
N ARG A 274 6.32 -2.84 -20.65
CA ARG A 274 7.55 -3.42 -21.18
C ARG A 274 8.00 -4.57 -20.28
N HIS A 275 8.18 -5.75 -20.83
CA HIS A 275 8.69 -6.93 -20.13
C HIS A 275 9.98 -7.43 -20.78
N ARG A 276 10.97 -7.78 -19.95
CA ARG A 276 12.23 -8.39 -20.36
C ARG A 276 12.48 -9.61 -19.49
N GLY A 277 12.46 -10.79 -20.08
CA GLY A 277 12.46 -12.06 -19.36
C GLY A 277 11.96 -13.23 -20.20
N ARG A 278 12.15 -14.45 -19.68
CA ARG A 278 11.64 -15.67 -20.33
C ARG A 278 10.30 -16.05 -19.73
N GLY A 279 9.30 -16.22 -20.58
CA GLY A 279 7.97 -16.67 -20.19
C GLY A 279 6.94 -15.55 -20.16
N GLN A 280 5.78 -15.87 -19.60
CA GLN A 280 4.60 -15.03 -19.74
C GLN A 280 4.66 -13.78 -18.88
N VAL A 281 4.15 -12.69 -19.45
CA VAL A 281 3.78 -11.48 -18.73
C VAL A 281 2.29 -11.22 -18.90
N ALA A 282 1.61 -10.83 -17.83
CA ALA A 282 0.22 -10.42 -17.87
C ALA A 282 -0.06 -9.33 -16.84
N LEU A 283 -0.81 -8.32 -17.23
CA LEU A 283 -1.49 -7.40 -16.33
C LEU A 283 -2.94 -7.86 -16.17
N GLU A 284 -3.34 -8.16 -14.95
CA GLU A 284 -4.63 -8.74 -14.63
C GLU A 284 -5.38 -7.82 -13.66
N ALA A 285 -6.61 -7.44 -13.99
CA ALA A 285 -7.49 -6.68 -13.12
C ALA A 285 -7.98 -7.56 -11.98
N LEU A 286 -8.02 -7.00 -10.78
CA LEU A 286 -8.52 -7.64 -9.56
C LEU A 286 -9.76 -6.92 -9.03
N ASP A 287 -10.61 -7.65 -8.31
CA ASP A 287 -11.74 -7.07 -7.57
C ASP A 287 -11.31 -6.55 -6.17
N ASP A 288 -12.29 -6.08 -5.40
CA ASP A 288 -12.11 -5.56 -4.05
C ASP A 288 -11.70 -6.63 -3.02
N ASP A 289 -11.72 -7.91 -3.37
CA ASP A 289 -11.18 -9.01 -2.57
C ASP A 289 -9.82 -9.52 -3.12
N LEU A 290 -9.24 -8.80 -4.10
CA LEU A 290 -8.04 -9.15 -4.85
C LEU A 290 -8.14 -10.47 -5.63
N ALA A 291 -9.35 -10.86 -6.03
CA ALA A 291 -9.58 -11.99 -6.91
C ALA A 291 -9.46 -11.57 -8.38
N PHE A 292 -8.97 -12.48 -9.22
CA PHE A 292 -8.82 -12.25 -10.66
C PHE A 292 -10.17 -11.96 -11.32
N VAL A 293 -10.24 -10.87 -12.10
CA VAL A 293 -11.42 -10.48 -12.87
C VAL A 293 -11.18 -10.68 -14.36
N ALA A 294 -10.16 -10.03 -14.92
CA ALA A 294 -9.89 -10.04 -16.36
C ALA A 294 -8.41 -9.78 -16.66
N SER A 295 -7.94 -10.22 -17.83
CA SER A 295 -6.63 -9.82 -18.35
C SER A 295 -6.76 -8.49 -19.10
N VAL A 296 -5.93 -7.51 -18.74
CA VAL A 296 -5.84 -6.20 -19.39
C VAL A 296 -4.87 -6.27 -20.57
N ALA A 297 -3.70 -6.86 -20.35
CA ALA A 297 -2.67 -7.05 -21.35
C ALA A 297 -1.92 -8.35 -21.04
N SER A 298 -1.47 -9.07 -22.07
CA SER A 298 -0.63 -10.25 -21.88
C SER A 298 0.31 -10.47 -23.07
N GLY A 299 1.42 -11.13 -22.81
CA GLY A 299 2.45 -11.44 -23.80
C GLY A 299 3.41 -12.50 -23.26
N ASP A 300 4.43 -12.81 -24.05
CA ASP A 300 5.45 -13.82 -23.70
C ASP A 300 6.82 -13.35 -24.18
N GLY A 301 7.86 -13.65 -23.40
CA GLY A 301 9.22 -13.24 -23.72
C GLY A 301 9.44 -11.73 -23.63
N ASP A 302 10.40 -11.23 -24.40
CA ASP A 302 10.69 -9.80 -24.48
C ASP A 302 9.64 -9.09 -25.33
N VAL A 303 8.78 -8.28 -24.70
CA VAL A 303 7.63 -7.67 -25.34
C VAL A 303 7.31 -6.30 -24.75
N ASP A 304 6.79 -5.40 -25.58
CA ASP A 304 6.22 -4.11 -25.18
C ASP A 304 4.71 -4.17 -25.50
N LEU A 305 3.87 -4.13 -24.47
CA LEU A 305 2.43 -4.26 -24.58
C LEU A 305 1.77 -2.90 -24.39
N GLU A 306 1.15 -2.41 -25.45
CA GLU A 306 0.32 -1.19 -25.41
C GLU A 306 -1.11 -1.55 -25.00
N PHE A 307 -1.68 -0.75 -24.09
CA PHE A 307 -3.06 -0.92 -23.66
C PHE A 307 -3.66 0.41 -23.22
N ARG A 308 -4.99 0.48 -23.24
CA ARG A 308 -5.72 1.64 -22.71
C ARG A 308 -5.76 1.59 -21.20
N SER A 309 -5.85 2.77 -20.56
CA SER A 309 -6.01 2.88 -19.11
C SER A 309 -7.08 1.91 -18.60
N PRO A 310 -6.73 1.00 -17.68
CA PRO A 310 -7.67 0.00 -17.20
C PRO A 310 -8.62 0.57 -16.12
N GLY A 311 -8.46 1.84 -15.76
CA GLY A 311 -9.19 2.50 -14.67
C GLY A 311 -8.49 2.37 -13.31
N PRO A 312 -8.99 3.07 -12.28
CA PRO A 312 -8.48 2.93 -10.93
C PRO A 312 -8.88 1.58 -10.34
N GLY A 313 -7.97 0.93 -9.62
CA GLY A 313 -8.25 -0.37 -9.01
C GLY A 313 -7.00 -1.14 -8.64
N TYR A 314 -7.18 -2.40 -8.22
CA TYR A 314 -6.08 -3.31 -7.96
C TYR A 314 -5.77 -4.15 -9.20
N TYR A 315 -4.48 -4.33 -9.46
CA TYR A 315 -4.02 -5.14 -10.58
C TYR A 315 -2.90 -6.05 -10.10
N GLN A 316 -2.93 -7.28 -10.58
CA GLN A 316 -1.82 -8.20 -10.46
C GLN A 316 -1.01 -8.14 -11.72
N LEU A 317 0.29 -7.89 -11.58
CA LEU A 317 1.24 -8.17 -12.63
C LEU A 317 1.79 -9.57 -12.41
N ARG A 318 1.63 -10.44 -13.40
CA ARG A 318 2.32 -11.73 -13.47
C ARG A 318 3.47 -11.58 -14.45
N ALA A 319 4.68 -11.89 -14.02
CA ALA A 319 5.84 -11.82 -14.89
C ALA A 319 6.89 -12.84 -14.47
N HIS A 320 7.71 -13.25 -15.44
CA HIS A 320 8.90 -14.07 -15.25
C HIS A 320 10.12 -13.29 -15.76
N GLY A 321 10.45 -12.24 -15.02
CA GLY A 321 11.52 -11.30 -15.36
C GLY A 321 11.14 -9.87 -15.01
N THR A 322 11.95 -8.94 -15.50
CA THR A 322 11.79 -7.51 -15.20
C THR A 322 10.70 -6.88 -16.04
N TRP A 323 10.05 -5.88 -15.47
CA TRP A 323 9.01 -5.13 -16.16
C TRP A 323 9.06 -3.64 -15.80
N LEU A 324 8.60 -2.83 -16.76
CA LEU A 324 8.39 -1.41 -16.63
C LEU A 324 7.00 -1.08 -17.16
N LEU A 325 6.16 -0.54 -16.29
CA LEU A 325 4.84 -0.03 -16.60
C LEU A 325 4.90 1.49 -16.59
N HIS A 326 4.57 2.16 -17.69
CA HIS A 326 4.60 3.62 -17.76
C HIS A 326 3.52 4.14 -18.71
N PRO A 327 3.07 5.40 -18.57
CA PRO A 327 2.16 5.98 -19.54
C PRO A 327 2.87 6.13 -20.88
N ASP A 328 2.12 5.96 -21.97
CA ASP A 328 2.57 6.38 -23.28
C ASP A 328 2.55 7.91 -23.35
N ARG A 329 3.66 8.51 -23.78
CA ARG A 329 3.84 9.97 -23.87
C ARG A 329 3.97 10.43 -25.32
N SER A 330 3.57 9.57 -26.26
CA SER A 330 3.51 9.86 -27.70
C SER A 330 2.51 10.96 -28.05
#